data_AF-A0A7L3SHL8-F1
#
_entry.id   AF-A0A7L3SHL8-F1
#
_cell.length_a   1.000
_cell.length_b   1.000
_cell.length_c   1.000
_cell.angle_alpha   90.00
_cell.angle_beta   90.00
_cell.angle_gamma   90.00
#
_symmetry.space_group_name_H-M   'P 1'
#
loop_
_entity.id
_entity.type
_entity.pdbx_description
1 polymer ?
#
loop_
_entity_poly.entity_id
_entity_poly.type
_entity_poly.pdbx_seq_one_letter_code
_entity_poly.pdbx_strand_id
1 'polypeptide(L)'
;LQNCDLAQQSIVHIVLSPQKNSQNKDETADNHAGGILKALERESESLTRVDLSTSILPSLSAGLAVILDTTKNSTSLPSEKSGAASYNSFYVFCKNFCQAVKPGKLRVRCSVCKQGTLTLARGPSCWDDVLISNRIRGVCQSQRCNGDTAEFYFKCGAHPTTDSETSVALNLITANSRSITCITCTDIRSPVLVFQCVHRHVICLDCFHLYCVTMLNDRQFIHDPELGYSLPCV
;
A
#
# COMPACT_ATOMS: atom_id res chain seq x y z
N LEU A 1 -7.69 5.91 -21.17
CA LEU A 1 -7.76 4.86 -20.13
C LEU A 1 -6.37 4.38 -19.69
N GLN A 2 -5.40 4.18 -20.60
CA GLN A 2 -4.03 3.80 -20.21
C GLN A 2 -3.35 4.79 -19.25
N ASN A 3 -3.64 6.10 -19.37
CA ASN A 3 -3.08 7.13 -18.47
C ASN A 3 -3.64 7.08 -17.03
N CYS A 4 -4.67 6.27 -16.76
CA CYS A 4 -5.32 6.17 -15.44
C CYS A 4 -4.88 4.93 -14.64
N ASP A 5 -3.84 4.21 -15.09
CA ASP A 5 -3.32 2.98 -14.48
C ASP A 5 -4.39 1.90 -14.19
N LEU A 6 -5.45 1.86 -14.99
CA LEU A 6 -6.52 0.89 -14.82
C LEU A 6 -6.07 -0.49 -15.33
N ALA A 7 -5.79 -1.40 -14.40
CA ALA A 7 -5.57 -2.80 -14.70
C ALA A 7 -6.81 -3.42 -15.37
N GLN A 8 -6.61 -4.49 -16.16
CA GLN A 8 -7.68 -5.19 -16.85
C GLN A 8 -8.80 -5.61 -15.88
N GLN A 9 -10.05 -5.38 -16.29
CA GLN A 9 -11.27 -5.65 -15.49
C GLN A 9 -11.34 -4.88 -14.15
N SER A 10 -10.75 -3.68 -14.09
CA SER A 10 -10.96 -2.76 -12.95
C SER A 10 -12.35 -2.13 -12.99
N ILE A 11 -12.89 -1.84 -11.80
CA ILE A 11 -14.19 -1.20 -11.62
C ILE A 11 -13.99 0.32 -11.44
N VAL A 12 -14.83 1.11 -12.09
CA VAL A 12 -14.91 2.57 -11.97
C VAL A 12 -16.33 2.97 -11.61
N HIS A 13 -16.48 3.97 -10.72
CA HIS A 13 -17.79 4.52 -10.37
C HIS A 13 -18.00 5.84 -11.11
N ILE A 14 -19.14 5.96 -11.80
CA ILE A 14 -19.57 7.19 -12.46
C ILE A 14 -20.67 7.81 -11.59
N VAL A 15 -20.47 9.06 -11.19
CA VAL A 15 -21.42 9.83 -10.39
C VAL A 15 -21.93 11.00 -11.22
N LEU A 16 -23.25 11.23 -11.19
CA LEU A 16 -23.83 12.41 -11.78
C LEU A 16 -23.61 13.58 -10.81
N SER A 17 -22.94 14.64 -11.28
CA SER A 17 -22.87 15.88 -10.51
C SER A 17 -24.28 16.40 -10.29
N PRO A 18 -24.65 16.82 -9.06
CA PRO A 18 -25.89 17.54 -8.88
C PRO A 18 -25.82 18.78 -9.78
N GLN A 19 -26.76 18.91 -10.73
CA GLN A 19 -26.88 20.09 -11.56
C GLN A 19 -26.91 21.30 -10.62
N LYS A 20 -25.88 22.16 -10.69
CA LYS A 20 -26.04 23.53 -10.23
C LYS A 20 -27.18 24.07 -11.08
N ASN A 21 -28.32 24.37 -10.46
CA ASN A 21 -29.39 25.13 -11.11
C ASN A 21 -28.81 26.45 -11.57
N SER A 22 -28.41 26.51 -12.84
CA SER A 22 -27.97 27.70 -13.53
C SER A 22 -29.12 28.21 -14.39
N GLN A 23 -29.78 29.26 -13.89
CA GLN A 23 -30.64 30.29 -14.53
C GLN A 23 -31.72 30.69 -13.50
N ASN A 24 -31.79 31.93 -13.01
CA ASN A 24 -31.84 33.16 -13.80
C ASN A 24 -30.84 34.24 -13.37
N LYS A 25 -30.29 34.89 -14.40
CA LYS A 25 -29.63 36.19 -14.35
C LYS A 25 -30.65 37.25 -13.94
N ASP A 26 -30.24 38.19 -13.09
CA ASP A 26 -30.46 39.60 -13.39
C ASP A 26 -29.25 40.42 -12.97
N GLU A 27 -28.93 41.38 -13.81
CA GLU A 27 -27.71 42.16 -13.83
C GLU A 27 -27.67 43.19 -12.69
N THR A 28 -26.52 43.35 -12.05
CA THR A 28 -25.99 44.68 -11.70
C THR A 28 -24.51 44.52 -11.37
N ALA A 29 -23.68 45.20 -12.16
CA ALA A 29 -22.26 45.30 -11.96
C ALA A 29 -21.97 46.08 -10.67
N ASP A 30 -21.08 45.56 -9.83
CA ASP A 30 -20.26 46.44 -9.03
C ASP A 30 -18.86 45.86 -8.81
N ASN A 31 -17.88 46.69 -9.14
CA ASN A 31 -16.46 46.37 -9.11
C ASN A 31 -15.96 46.50 -7.66
N HIS A 32 -15.52 45.41 -7.04
CA HIS A 32 -14.58 45.52 -5.94
C HIS A 32 -13.57 44.37 -5.90
N ALA A 33 -12.31 44.80 -5.88
CA ALA A 33 -11.11 43.98 -5.81
C ALA A 33 -11.10 43.07 -4.59
N GLY A 34 -10.75 41.81 -4.80
CA GLY A 34 -10.49 40.84 -3.75
C GLY A 34 -9.66 39.69 -4.30
N GLY A 35 -8.34 39.74 -4.08
CA GLY A 35 -7.43 38.67 -4.47
C GLY A 35 -7.81 37.35 -3.80
N ILE A 36 -7.92 36.29 -4.60
CA ILE A 36 -8.00 34.93 -4.11
C ILE A 36 -6.78 34.20 -4.64
N LEU A 37 -5.92 33.87 -3.69
CA LEU A 37 -4.81 32.93 -3.78
C LEU A 37 -5.22 31.73 -4.62
N LYS A 38 -4.58 31.56 -5.80
CA LYS A 38 -4.54 30.26 -6.47
C LYS A 38 -3.85 29.30 -5.50
N ALA A 39 -4.65 28.57 -4.72
CA ALA A 39 -4.20 27.37 -4.05
C ALA A 39 -3.58 26.51 -5.14
N LEU A 40 -2.29 26.23 -5.00
CA LEU A 40 -1.58 25.25 -5.80
C LEU A 40 -2.31 23.93 -5.56
N GLU A 41 -3.26 23.59 -6.44
CA GLU A 41 -3.94 22.28 -6.43
C GLU A 41 -2.85 21.24 -6.64
N ARG A 42 -2.37 20.69 -5.52
CA ARG A 42 -1.48 19.54 -5.52
C ARG A 42 -2.29 18.42 -6.14
N GLU A 43 -1.97 18.03 -7.38
CA GLU A 43 -2.64 16.92 -8.05
C GLU A 43 -2.68 15.73 -7.09
N SER A 44 -3.88 15.23 -6.82
CA SER A 44 -4.08 14.09 -5.92
C SER A 44 -3.46 12.85 -6.55
N GLU A 45 -2.39 12.35 -5.93
CA GLU A 45 -1.66 11.17 -6.43
C GLU A 45 -2.56 9.93 -6.42
N SER A 46 -2.53 9.16 -7.52
CA SER A 46 -3.34 7.95 -7.66
C SER A 46 -2.92 6.88 -6.65
N LEU A 47 -3.91 6.21 -6.04
CA LEU A 47 -3.67 5.09 -5.13
C LEU A 47 -2.92 3.91 -5.79
N THR A 48 -2.92 3.83 -7.13
CA THR A 48 -2.17 2.83 -7.90
C THR A 48 -0.65 3.03 -7.83
N ARG A 49 -0.19 4.24 -7.49
CA ARG A 49 1.23 4.61 -7.46
C ARG A 49 1.80 4.77 -6.05
N VAL A 50 0.97 4.58 -5.02
CA VAL A 50 1.40 4.73 -3.62
C VAL A 50 2.42 3.65 -3.27
N ASP A 51 3.56 4.08 -2.76
CA ASP A 51 4.59 3.21 -2.19
C ASP A 51 4.81 3.50 -0.70
N LEU A 52 4.43 2.55 0.15
CA LEU A 52 4.65 2.63 1.59
C LEU A 52 5.91 1.86 2.05
N SER A 53 6.65 1.21 1.14
CA SER A 53 7.84 0.41 1.44
C SER A 53 9.01 1.24 1.98
N THR A 54 9.11 2.51 1.59
CA THR A 54 10.14 3.45 2.08
C THR A 54 10.04 3.68 3.58
N SER A 55 8.82 3.59 4.13
CA SER A 55 8.58 3.62 5.57
C SER A 55 8.95 2.31 6.28
N ILE A 56 9.29 1.25 5.54
CA ILE A 56 9.56 -0.09 6.07
C ILE A 56 11.00 -0.53 5.89
N LEU A 57 11.56 -0.40 4.70
CA LEU A 57 12.89 -0.91 4.42
C LEU A 57 13.96 -0.10 5.17
N PRO A 58 14.90 -0.74 5.88
CA PRO A 58 16.03 -0.03 6.47
C PRO A 58 16.91 0.59 5.38
N SER A 59 17.50 1.75 5.67
CA SER A 59 18.33 2.52 4.73
C SER A 59 19.64 1.82 4.36
N LEU A 60 20.14 0.94 5.23
CA LEU A 60 21.37 0.18 5.08
C LEU A 60 21.12 -1.27 5.48
N SER A 61 21.70 -2.22 4.74
CA SER A 61 21.81 -3.62 5.17
C SER A 61 22.79 -3.68 6.33
N ALA A 62 22.32 -3.45 7.56
CA ALA A 62 23.10 -3.69 8.76
C ALA A 62 23.04 -5.18 9.08
N GLY A 63 23.76 -5.99 8.30
CA GLY A 63 23.87 -7.44 8.48
C GLY A 63 25.28 -7.91 8.12
N LEU A 64 25.97 -8.49 9.11
CA LEU A 64 27.35 -8.96 9.14
C LEU A 64 27.97 -9.38 7.79
N ALA A 65 28.90 -8.57 7.26
CA ALA A 65 30.01 -9.04 6.42
C ALA A 65 31.09 -7.95 6.30
N VAL A 66 31.88 -7.73 7.36
CA VAL A 66 33.21 -7.11 7.21
C VAL A 66 34.17 -7.95 8.02
N ILE A 67 34.89 -8.83 7.33
CA ILE A 67 36.30 -9.24 7.54
C ILE A 67 36.53 -10.43 6.58
N LEU A 68 36.98 -10.13 5.34
CA LEU A 68 38.21 -10.65 4.71
C LEU A 68 38.22 -10.43 3.17
N ASP A 69 39.25 -9.69 2.76
CA ASP A 69 40.09 -9.81 1.57
C ASP A 69 39.58 -9.51 0.14
N THR A 70 39.94 -8.29 -0.28
CA THR A 70 40.82 -7.99 -1.42
C THR A 70 40.97 -9.09 -2.49
N THR A 71 40.16 -9.04 -3.55
CA THR A 71 40.64 -9.21 -4.94
C THR A 71 39.54 -8.82 -5.92
N LYS A 72 39.96 -8.11 -6.97
CA LYS A 72 39.13 -7.55 -8.03
C LYS A 72 38.41 -8.67 -8.79
N ASN A 73 37.09 -8.58 -8.94
CA ASN A 73 36.41 -9.11 -10.12
C ASN A 73 35.13 -8.31 -10.40
N SER A 74 35.11 -7.72 -11.59
CA SER A 74 34.00 -6.99 -12.19
C SER A 74 32.84 -7.95 -12.46
N THR A 75 31.80 -7.91 -11.63
CA THR A 75 30.54 -8.61 -11.89
C THR A 75 29.54 -7.60 -12.45
N SER A 76 29.23 -7.77 -13.73
CA SER A 76 28.25 -7.02 -14.50
C SER A 76 26.87 -7.04 -13.83
N LEU A 77 26.32 -5.85 -13.59
CA LEU A 77 24.90 -5.64 -13.27
C LEU A 77 24.03 -6.24 -14.40
N PRO A 78 22.94 -6.94 -14.10
CA PRO A 78 22.00 -7.36 -15.13
C PRO A 78 21.36 -6.12 -15.73
N SER A 79 21.46 -6.01 -17.06
CA SER A 79 20.78 -5.03 -17.89
C SER A 79 19.28 -4.96 -17.55
N GLU A 80 18.86 -3.86 -16.94
CA GLU A 80 17.44 -3.54 -16.76
C GLU A 80 16.80 -3.32 -18.12
N LYS A 81 16.11 -4.34 -18.61
CA LYS A 81 15.16 -4.18 -19.72
C LYS A 81 13.94 -3.43 -19.19
N SER A 82 13.81 -2.21 -19.68
CA SER A 82 12.62 -1.35 -19.61
C SER A 82 11.36 -2.11 -20.06
N GLY A 83 10.64 -2.69 -19.11
CA GLY A 83 9.20 -2.84 -19.12
C GLY A 83 8.71 -2.21 -17.82
N ALA A 84 7.59 -1.49 -17.84
CA ALA A 84 6.99 -0.89 -16.64
C ALA A 84 6.70 -2.00 -15.61
N ALA A 85 7.69 -2.32 -14.77
CA ALA A 85 7.55 -3.31 -13.73
C ALA A 85 6.47 -2.77 -12.80
N SER A 86 5.35 -3.51 -12.70
CA SER A 86 4.29 -3.22 -11.74
C SER A 86 4.94 -3.17 -10.37
N TYR A 87 5.25 -1.97 -9.89
CA TYR A 87 5.83 -1.75 -8.59
C TYR A 87 4.76 -2.13 -7.56
N ASN A 88 4.92 -3.31 -6.96
CA ASN A 88 3.94 -3.86 -6.05
C ASN A 88 4.32 -3.46 -4.62
N SER A 89 3.77 -2.34 -4.15
CA SER A 89 4.03 -1.81 -2.81
C SER A 89 3.34 -2.60 -1.70
N PHE A 90 2.29 -3.35 -2.04
CA PHE A 90 1.40 -4.00 -1.09
C PHE A 90 1.34 -5.50 -1.33
N TYR A 91 1.30 -6.26 -0.25
CA TYR A 91 1.08 -7.70 -0.27
C TYR A 91 -0.15 -8.04 0.56
N VAL A 92 -0.93 -9.01 0.08
CA VAL A 92 -2.13 -9.52 0.72
C VAL A 92 -2.10 -11.03 0.78
N PHE A 93 -2.81 -11.62 1.74
CA PHE A 93 -3.13 -13.05 1.69
C PHE A 93 -4.47 -13.25 0.96
N CYS A 94 -4.44 -13.80 -0.25
CA CYS A 94 -5.66 -14.13 -0.96
C CYS A 94 -6.16 -15.51 -0.53
N LYS A 95 -7.26 -15.54 0.22
CA LYS A 95 -7.77 -16.75 0.89
C LYS A 95 -8.50 -17.72 -0.03
N ASN A 96 -9.27 -17.21 -1.00
CA ASN A 96 -10.23 -18.04 -1.72
C ASN A 96 -9.66 -18.66 -3.01
N PHE A 97 -8.94 -17.86 -3.81
CA PHE A 97 -8.48 -18.28 -5.14
C PHE A 97 -7.01 -18.69 -5.15
N CYS A 98 -6.13 -17.88 -4.56
CA CYS A 98 -4.69 -18.14 -4.61
C CYS A 98 -4.16 -18.98 -3.46
N GLN A 99 -4.80 -18.88 -2.27
CA GLN A 99 -4.34 -19.48 -1.02
C GLN A 99 -2.87 -19.16 -0.70
N ALA A 100 -2.44 -17.94 -1.04
CA ALA A 100 -1.05 -17.54 -0.99
C ALA A 100 -0.91 -16.02 -0.83
N VAL A 101 0.29 -15.61 -0.43
CA VAL A 101 0.72 -14.20 -0.47
C VAL A 101 0.81 -13.75 -1.93
N LYS A 102 0.14 -12.64 -2.25
CA LYS A 102 0.10 -12.05 -3.60
C LYS A 102 0.21 -10.53 -3.53
N PRO A 103 0.61 -9.87 -4.63
CA PRO A 103 0.47 -8.43 -4.74
C PRO A 103 -0.96 -7.98 -4.46
N GLY A 104 -1.09 -6.89 -3.71
CA GLY A 104 -2.36 -6.28 -3.32
C GLY A 104 -2.65 -5.00 -4.10
N LYS A 105 -3.93 -4.70 -4.27
CA LYS A 105 -4.43 -3.42 -4.80
C LYS A 105 -5.06 -2.64 -3.67
N LEU A 106 -4.53 -1.47 -3.35
CA LEU A 106 -5.14 -0.52 -2.42
C LEU A 106 -6.36 0.14 -3.06
N ARG A 107 -7.48 0.15 -2.34
CA ARG A 107 -8.74 0.77 -2.74
C ARG A 107 -9.28 1.61 -1.59
N VAL A 108 -10.16 2.55 -1.93
CA VAL A 108 -10.84 3.41 -0.96
C VAL A 108 -12.33 3.45 -1.25
N ARG A 109 -13.13 3.51 -0.19
CA ARG A 109 -14.57 3.76 -0.23
C ARG A 109 -14.97 4.75 0.85
N CYS A 110 -16.16 5.30 0.72
CA CYS A 110 -16.77 6.12 1.78
C CYS A 110 -17.10 5.23 2.98
N SER A 111 -16.66 5.62 4.18
CA SER A 111 -16.91 4.84 5.40
C SER A 111 -18.40 4.72 5.75
N VAL A 112 -19.24 5.65 5.29
CA VAL A 112 -20.69 5.71 5.56
C VAL A 112 -21.48 4.84 4.58
N CYS A 113 -21.43 5.15 3.28
CA CYS A 113 -22.24 4.44 2.27
C CYS A 113 -21.55 3.23 1.63
N LYS A 114 -20.27 2.99 1.95
CA LYS A 114 -19.44 1.89 1.43
C LYS A 114 -19.24 1.90 -0.10
N GLN A 115 -19.56 3.00 -0.78
CA GLN A 115 -19.35 3.16 -2.22
C GLN A 115 -17.94 3.70 -2.54
N GLY A 116 -17.37 3.29 -3.67
CA GLY A 116 -16.08 3.75 -4.19
C GLY A 116 -16.11 5.16 -4.80
N THR A 117 -16.98 6.04 -4.28
CA THR A 117 -17.25 7.40 -4.78
C THR A 117 -16.66 8.49 -3.90
N LEU A 118 -15.79 8.13 -2.95
CA LEU A 118 -15.10 9.07 -2.08
C LEU A 118 -13.85 9.62 -2.76
N THR A 119 -13.79 10.94 -2.93
CA THR A 119 -12.57 11.64 -3.39
C THR A 119 -11.74 12.07 -2.19
N LEU A 120 -10.47 11.68 -2.14
CA LEU A 120 -9.59 11.96 -1.00
C LEU A 120 -9.10 13.41 -1.00
N ALA A 121 -9.01 14.02 0.20
CA ALA A 121 -8.40 15.35 0.35
C ALA A 121 -6.86 15.30 0.27
N ARG A 122 -6.26 14.15 0.60
CA ARG A 122 -4.83 13.84 0.42
C ARG A 122 -4.63 12.34 0.20
N GLY A 123 -3.54 11.96 -0.46
CA GLY A 123 -3.11 10.56 -0.54
C GLY A 123 -2.60 10.02 0.80
N PRO A 124 -2.61 8.69 0.99
CA PRO A 124 -1.94 8.03 2.10
C PRO A 124 -0.42 8.07 1.93
N SER A 125 0.30 8.19 3.05
CA SER A 125 1.77 8.34 3.09
C SER A 125 2.48 7.31 3.96
N CYS A 126 1.74 6.59 4.80
CA CYS A 126 2.24 5.52 5.66
C CYS A 126 1.17 4.44 5.89
N TRP A 127 1.54 3.33 6.52
CA TRP A 127 0.57 2.25 6.79
C TRP A 127 -0.55 2.67 7.74
N ASP A 128 -0.26 3.53 8.71
CA ASP A 128 -1.28 4.06 9.64
C ASP A 128 -2.41 4.78 8.92
N ASP A 129 -2.11 5.50 7.84
CA ASP A 129 -3.11 6.20 7.03
C ASP A 129 -4.15 5.26 6.41
N VAL A 130 -3.78 4.00 6.15
CA VAL A 130 -4.63 3.01 5.47
C VAL A 130 -5.14 1.89 6.39
N LEU A 131 -4.48 1.65 7.53
CA LEU A 131 -4.89 0.63 8.50
C LEU A 131 -5.75 1.19 9.64
N ILE A 132 -5.51 2.43 10.06
CA ILE A 132 -6.27 3.05 11.16
C ILE A 132 -7.47 3.80 10.58
N SER A 133 -8.65 3.43 11.04
CA SER A 133 -9.90 4.07 10.65
C SER A 133 -9.89 5.58 10.91
N ASN A 134 -10.56 6.32 10.03
CA ASN A 134 -10.81 7.76 10.17
C ASN A 134 -9.57 8.68 10.13
N ARG A 135 -8.43 8.20 9.62
CA ARG A 135 -7.20 9.02 9.48
C ARG A 135 -7.24 10.00 8.30
N ILE A 136 -7.85 9.60 7.18
CA ILE A 136 -7.91 10.42 5.96
C ILE A 136 -9.36 10.84 5.69
N ARG A 137 -9.52 12.13 5.41
CA ARG A 137 -10.80 12.71 5.00
C ARG A 137 -10.90 12.85 3.49
N GLY A 138 -12.14 12.98 3.02
CA GLY A 138 -12.50 13.15 1.63
C GLY A 138 -13.91 13.71 1.50
N VAL A 139 -14.44 13.70 0.27
CA VAL A 139 -15.82 14.08 -0.02
C VAL A 139 -16.48 12.95 -0.79
N CYS A 140 -17.57 12.41 -0.26
CA CYS A 140 -18.36 11.39 -0.94
C CYS A 140 -19.20 12.03 -2.04
N GLN A 141 -19.08 11.50 -3.27
CA GLN A 141 -19.81 12.02 -4.43
C GLN A 141 -21.15 11.28 -4.66
N SER A 142 -21.51 10.32 -3.82
CA SER A 142 -22.80 9.64 -3.90
C SER A 142 -23.94 10.57 -3.53
N GLN A 143 -25.03 10.51 -4.29
CA GLN A 143 -26.25 11.25 -3.98
C GLN A 143 -26.77 10.88 -2.59
N ARG A 144 -27.12 11.90 -1.80
CA ARG A 144 -27.63 11.75 -0.42
C ARG A 144 -26.64 11.10 0.56
N CYS A 145 -25.34 11.27 0.35
CA CYS A 145 -24.31 10.87 1.31
C CYS A 145 -23.47 12.07 1.73
N ASN A 146 -23.43 12.36 3.04
CA ASN A 146 -22.58 13.40 3.63
C ASN A 146 -21.31 12.81 4.27
N GLY A 147 -20.90 11.62 3.84
CA GLY A 147 -19.71 10.97 4.36
C GLY A 147 -18.44 11.70 3.94
N ASP A 148 -17.57 11.98 4.90
CA ASP A 148 -16.34 12.76 4.72
C ASP A 148 -15.07 11.98 5.06
N THR A 149 -15.22 10.68 5.34
CA THR A 149 -14.15 9.87 5.91
C THR A 149 -13.85 8.66 5.05
N ALA A 150 -12.56 8.40 4.85
CA ALA A 150 -12.04 7.30 4.05
C ALA A 150 -12.02 5.98 4.81
N GLU A 151 -12.44 4.93 4.12
CA GLU A 151 -12.22 3.54 4.51
C GLU A 151 -11.38 2.88 3.42
N PHE A 152 -10.15 2.52 3.76
CA PHE A 152 -9.26 1.81 2.87
C PHE A 152 -9.47 0.31 2.99
N TYR A 153 -9.25 -0.39 1.89
CA TYR A 153 -9.31 -1.84 1.84
C TYR A 153 -8.41 -2.35 0.71
N PHE A 154 -8.07 -3.63 0.78
CA PHE A 154 -7.17 -4.25 -0.18
C PHE A 154 -7.87 -5.37 -0.94
N LYS A 155 -7.49 -5.56 -2.20
CA LYS A 155 -7.92 -6.68 -3.05
C LYS A 155 -6.71 -7.45 -3.56
N CYS A 156 -6.90 -8.73 -3.88
CA CYS A 156 -5.88 -9.50 -4.59
C CYS A 156 -5.60 -8.88 -5.97
N GLY A 157 -4.33 -8.70 -6.30
CA GLY A 157 -3.88 -8.20 -7.58
C GLY A 157 -3.76 -9.26 -8.67
N ALA A 158 -3.70 -10.54 -8.29
CA ALA A 158 -3.36 -11.65 -9.18
C ALA A 158 -4.54 -12.19 -10.02
N HIS A 159 -5.77 -11.78 -9.71
CA HIS A 159 -6.96 -12.15 -10.46
C HIS A 159 -7.98 -11.01 -10.44
N PRO A 160 -8.99 -11.03 -11.33
CA PRO A 160 -10.14 -10.14 -11.26
C PRO A 160 -10.87 -10.34 -9.92
N THR A 161 -11.35 -9.24 -9.33
CA THR A 161 -12.03 -9.24 -8.02
C THR A 161 -13.26 -8.36 -8.06
N THR A 162 -14.36 -8.81 -7.45
CA THR A 162 -15.57 -8.01 -7.27
C THR A 162 -15.37 -6.90 -6.23
N ASP A 163 -16.35 -6.02 -6.03
CA ASP A 163 -16.25 -4.93 -5.04
C ASP A 163 -16.40 -5.35 -3.59
N SER A 164 -17.11 -6.44 -3.33
CA SER A 164 -17.23 -7.03 -1.99
C SER A 164 -16.01 -7.87 -1.59
N GLU A 165 -15.25 -8.36 -2.58
CA GLU A 165 -14.05 -9.13 -2.31
C GLU A 165 -12.92 -8.27 -1.76
N THR A 166 -12.50 -8.60 -0.55
CA THR A 166 -11.38 -7.97 0.15
C THR A 166 -10.35 -9.02 0.56
N SER A 167 -9.11 -8.59 0.77
CA SER A 167 -8.03 -9.43 1.26
C SER A 167 -7.28 -8.68 2.36
N VAL A 168 -6.77 -9.42 3.35
CA VAL A 168 -6.04 -8.82 4.47
C VAL A 168 -4.67 -8.37 3.97
N ALA A 169 -4.31 -7.12 4.28
CA ALA A 169 -2.98 -6.59 4.00
C ALA A 169 -1.95 -7.17 4.97
N LEU A 170 -0.82 -7.58 4.43
CA LEU A 170 0.33 -8.06 5.18
C LEU A 170 1.36 -6.93 5.25
N ASN A 171 1.13 -6.00 6.16
CA ASN A 171 1.86 -4.73 6.27
C ASN A 171 3.35 -4.87 6.64
N LEU A 172 3.79 -6.05 7.09
CA LEU A 172 5.21 -6.34 7.31
C LEU A 172 5.92 -6.87 6.07
N ILE A 173 5.18 -7.26 5.03
CA ILE A 173 5.73 -7.79 3.79
C ILE A 173 5.87 -6.67 2.77
N THR A 174 7.05 -6.59 2.16
CA THR A 174 7.35 -5.57 1.15
C THR A 174 8.26 -6.09 0.05
N ALA A 175 8.25 -5.40 -1.09
CA ALA A 175 9.14 -5.71 -2.20
C ALA A 175 10.57 -5.37 -1.78
N ASN A 176 11.52 -6.26 -2.04
CA ASN A 176 12.92 -6.04 -1.68
C ASN A 176 13.64 -5.18 -2.72
N SER A 177 13.21 -3.93 -2.88
CA SER A 177 13.73 -2.98 -3.87
C SER A 177 15.19 -2.55 -3.59
N ARG A 178 15.68 -2.80 -2.38
CA ARG A 178 17.06 -2.48 -1.94
C ARG A 178 17.99 -3.69 -1.93
N SER A 179 17.54 -4.84 -2.44
CA SER A 179 18.35 -6.07 -2.52
C SER A 179 18.97 -6.47 -1.17
N ILE A 180 18.22 -6.31 -0.08
CA ILE A 180 18.66 -6.63 1.28
C ILE A 180 18.71 -8.15 1.42
N THR A 181 19.82 -8.66 1.94
CA THR A 181 20.03 -10.09 2.19
C THR A 181 19.15 -10.56 3.35
N CYS A 182 18.61 -11.77 3.24
CA CYS A 182 17.89 -12.41 4.33
C CYS A 182 18.81 -12.64 5.54
N ILE A 183 18.35 -12.32 6.75
CA ILE A 183 19.14 -12.49 7.99
C ILE A 183 19.56 -13.94 8.28
N THR A 184 18.78 -14.92 7.82
CA THR A 184 19.02 -16.35 8.07
C THR A 184 19.83 -17.02 6.97
N CYS A 185 19.40 -16.93 5.70
CA CYS A 185 20.05 -17.64 4.59
C CYS A 185 21.00 -16.79 3.77
N THR A 186 21.10 -15.48 4.03
CA THR A 186 21.92 -14.51 3.28
C THR A 186 21.57 -14.30 1.80
N ASP A 187 20.62 -15.07 1.25
CA ASP A 187 20.10 -14.87 -0.11
C ASP A 187 19.35 -13.54 -0.25
N ILE A 188 19.41 -12.97 -1.45
CA ILE A 188 18.54 -11.85 -1.86
C ILE A 188 17.27 -12.43 -2.48
N ARG A 189 16.12 -12.21 -1.81
CA ARG A 189 14.80 -12.68 -2.25
C ARG A 189 13.80 -11.53 -2.28
N SER A 190 12.69 -11.70 -3.00
CA SER A 190 11.58 -10.74 -3.01
C SER A 190 10.25 -11.47 -3.22
N PRO A 191 9.19 -11.16 -2.45
CA PRO A 191 9.17 -10.22 -1.33
C PRO A 191 9.91 -10.70 -0.08
N VAL A 192 10.05 -9.81 0.89
CA VAL A 192 10.63 -10.06 2.22
C VAL A 192 9.69 -9.57 3.31
N LEU A 193 9.80 -10.15 4.51
CA LEU A 193 9.19 -9.65 5.73
C LEU A 193 10.22 -8.80 6.48
N VAL A 194 9.78 -7.64 6.97
CA VAL A 194 10.60 -6.74 7.78
C VAL A 194 10.01 -6.66 9.17
N PHE A 195 10.76 -7.12 10.17
CA PHE A 195 10.34 -7.05 11.57
C PHE A 195 10.28 -5.60 12.06
N GLN A 196 9.45 -5.36 13.08
CA GLN A 196 9.31 -4.05 13.72
C GLN A 196 10.29 -3.83 14.89
N CYS A 197 11.35 -4.62 14.99
CA CYS A 197 12.44 -4.38 15.94
C CYS A 197 13.23 -3.12 15.56
N VAL A 198 14.04 -2.58 16.49
CA VAL A 198 14.84 -1.35 16.30
C VAL A 198 15.72 -1.41 15.05
N HIS A 199 16.27 -2.59 14.73
CA HIS A 199 17.15 -2.81 13.58
C HIS A 199 16.40 -3.14 12.28
N ARG A 200 15.07 -3.33 12.34
CA ARG A 200 14.23 -3.68 11.19
C ARG A 200 14.76 -4.88 10.40
N HIS A 201 15.06 -5.97 11.11
CA HIS A 201 15.62 -7.16 10.50
C HIS A 201 14.74 -7.69 9.36
N VAL A 202 15.40 -8.13 8.29
CA VAL A 202 14.76 -8.57 7.04
C VAL A 202 14.92 -10.08 6.89
N ILE A 203 13.82 -10.78 6.65
CA ILE A 203 13.78 -12.24 6.44
C ILE A 203 13.00 -12.57 5.15
N CYS A 204 13.48 -13.51 4.34
CA CYS A 204 12.74 -13.98 3.18
C CYS A 204 11.54 -14.84 3.63
N LEU A 205 10.52 -14.96 2.77
CA LEU A 205 9.30 -15.69 3.15
C LEU A 205 9.53 -17.19 3.38
N ASP A 206 10.49 -17.80 2.69
CA ASP A 206 10.81 -19.23 2.87
C ASP A 206 11.41 -19.48 4.26
N CYS A 207 12.37 -18.65 4.67
CA CYS A 207 12.95 -18.74 6.01
C CYS A 207 11.97 -18.32 7.10
N PHE A 208 11.09 -17.35 6.83
CA PHE A 208 10.03 -16.98 7.78
C PHE A 208 9.03 -18.13 7.99
N HIS A 209 8.64 -18.82 6.91
CA HIS A 209 7.81 -20.01 7.02
C HIS A 209 8.50 -21.09 7.87
N LEU A 210 9.78 -21.38 7.60
CA LEU A 210 10.54 -22.36 8.37
C LEU A 210 10.65 -21.96 9.85
N TYR A 211 10.95 -20.69 10.13
CA TYR A 211 10.98 -20.15 11.50
C TYR A 211 9.65 -20.38 12.22
N CYS A 212 8.54 -20.01 11.62
CA CYS A 212 7.21 -20.22 12.19
C CYS A 212 6.90 -21.70 12.45
N VAL A 213 7.22 -22.60 11.51
CA VAL A 213 6.98 -24.04 11.66
C VAL A 213 7.83 -24.63 12.79
N THR A 214 9.12 -24.29 12.85
CA THR A 214 10.01 -24.75 13.93
C THR A 214 9.51 -24.27 15.29
N MET A 215 9.22 -22.98 15.44
CA MET A 215 8.71 -22.43 16.70
C MET A 215 7.35 -22.99 17.10
N LEU A 216 6.49 -23.34 16.13
CA LEU A 216 5.20 -23.97 16.41
C LEU A 216 5.39 -25.39 16.97
N ASN A 217 6.26 -26.18 16.32
CA ASN A 217 6.57 -27.54 16.75
C ASN A 217 7.22 -27.57 18.15
N ASP A 218 8.09 -26.60 18.42
CA ASP A 218 8.80 -26.46 19.69
C ASP A 218 7.99 -25.73 20.77
N ARG A 219 6.75 -25.33 20.46
CA ARG A 219 5.82 -24.58 21.33
C ARG A 219 6.42 -23.27 21.87
N GLN A 220 7.20 -22.58 21.04
CA GLN A 220 7.90 -21.33 21.36
C GLN A 220 7.13 -20.06 20.94
N PHE A 221 5.86 -20.19 20.55
CA PHE A 221 5.00 -19.01 20.34
C PHE A 221 4.77 -18.29 21.66
N ILE A 222 4.90 -16.96 21.63
CA ILE A 222 4.75 -16.12 22.81
C ILE A 222 3.32 -15.60 22.85
N HIS A 223 2.64 -15.80 23.99
CA HIS A 223 1.32 -15.22 24.22
C HIS A 223 1.46 -13.80 24.75
N ASP A 224 0.96 -12.85 23.98
CA ASP A 224 0.74 -11.47 24.40
C ASP A 224 -0.74 -11.27 24.79
N PRO A 225 -1.05 -10.62 25.93
CA PRO A 225 -2.43 -10.44 26.38
C PRO A 225 -3.34 -9.67 25.43
N GLU A 226 -2.81 -8.78 24.60
CA GLU A 226 -3.58 -7.95 23.67
C GLU A 226 -3.56 -8.51 22.24
N LEU A 227 -2.44 -9.12 21.83
CA LEU A 227 -2.24 -9.60 20.46
C LEU A 227 -2.54 -11.11 20.28
N GLY A 228 -2.53 -11.88 21.36
CA GLY A 228 -2.59 -13.34 21.34
C GLY A 228 -1.22 -13.99 21.08
N TYR A 229 -1.20 -15.15 20.42
CA TYR A 229 0.06 -15.87 20.14
C TYR A 229 0.79 -15.29 18.92
N SER A 230 2.05 -14.92 19.11
CA SER A 230 2.90 -14.34 18.06
C SER A 230 4.36 -14.77 18.21
N LEU A 231 5.22 -14.31 17.29
CA LEU A 231 6.67 -14.50 17.31
C LEU A 231 7.39 -13.15 17.24
N PRO A 232 8.49 -12.99 17.99
CA PRO A 232 9.34 -11.81 17.89
C PRO A 232 10.20 -11.89 16.61
N CYS A 233 11.12 -10.93 16.47
CA CYS A 233 12.21 -11.06 15.52
C CYS A 233 13.01 -12.35 15.79
N VAL A 234 13.43 -13.02 14.70
CA VAL A 234 14.37 -14.16 14.75
C VAL A 234 15.70 -13.78 15.38
#